data_AF-A0A378KXC1-F1
#
_entry.id   AF-A0A378KXC1-F1
#
_cell.length_a   1.000
_cell.length_b   1.000
_cell.length_c   1.000
_cell.angle_alpha   90.00
_cell.angle_beta   90.00
_cell.angle_gamma   90.00
#
_symmetry.space_group_name_H-M   'P 1'
#
loop_
_entity.id
_entity.type
_entity.pdbx_description
1 polymer ?
#
loop_
_entity_poly.entity_id
_entity_poly.type
_entity_poly.pdbx_seq_one_letter_code
_entity_poly.pdbx_strand_id
1 'polypeptide(L)'
;MEPDTQIEAPVTHSTPGETIPENIINLERNLRGLRAEIDVKIHNFSAYEGENRVAYLTSLDAIAKELDSALEGLDTLVSLVSIQSHEEQQAFYQSETMQKFYGIVTEQLDEMSQLRKKL
;
A
#
# COMPACT_ATOMS: atom_id res chain seq x y z
N MET A 1 -49.37 -14.67 -21.16
CA MET A 1 -48.75 -13.92 -20.06
C MET A 1 -47.34 -14.41 -19.92
N GLU A 2 -46.44 -13.44 -19.78
CA GLU A 2 -45.00 -13.49 -20.03
C GLU A 2 -44.21 -14.37 -19.03
N PRO A 3 -42.99 -14.80 -19.38
CA PRO A 3 -42.15 -15.64 -18.52
C PRO A 3 -41.40 -14.78 -17.50
N ASP A 4 -41.55 -15.08 -16.21
CA ASP A 4 -40.65 -14.54 -15.17
C ASP A 4 -39.27 -15.19 -15.32
N THR A 5 -38.46 -14.56 -16.15
CA THR A 5 -37.03 -14.80 -16.24
C THR A 5 -36.41 -14.17 -14.99
N GLN A 6 -36.18 -14.97 -13.96
CA GLN A 6 -35.25 -14.60 -12.90
C GLN A 6 -33.85 -14.54 -13.50
N ILE A 7 -33.48 -13.36 -13.99
CA ILE A 7 -32.09 -13.00 -14.23
C ILE A 7 -31.48 -12.81 -12.84
N GLU A 8 -31.05 -13.91 -12.21
CA GLU A 8 -30.02 -13.82 -11.20
C GLU A 8 -28.77 -13.32 -11.94
N ALA A 9 -28.51 -12.02 -11.80
CA ALA A 9 -27.21 -11.47 -12.13
C ALA A 9 -26.16 -12.33 -11.44
N PRO A 10 -25.10 -12.77 -12.14
CA PRO A 10 -24.03 -13.45 -11.45
C PRO A 10 -23.48 -12.47 -10.44
N VAL A 11 -23.69 -12.79 -9.15
CA VAL A 11 -22.95 -12.17 -8.06
C VAL A 11 -21.51 -12.51 -8.36
N THR A 12 -20.80 -11.55 -8.95
CA THR A 12 -19.35 -11.64 -9.16
C THR A 12 -18.74 -11.62 -7.76
N HIS A 13 -18.68 -12.80 -7.15
CA HIS A 13 -17.75 -13.07 -6.09
C HIS A 13 -16.38 -12.71 -6.67
N SER A 14 -15.83 -11.57 -6.27
CA SER A 14 -14.42 -11.26 -6.45
C SER A 14 -13.67 -12.41 -5.78
N THR A 15 -13.30 -13.41 -6.58
CA THR A 15 -12.50 -14.54 -6.13
C THR A 15 -11.15 -13.98 -5.70
N PRO A 16 -10.75 -14.13 -4.42
CA PRO A 16 -9.41 -13.80 -3.99
C PRO A 16 -8.49 -14.88 -4.56
N GLY A 17 -7.93 -14.63 -5.75
CA GLY A 17 -7.15 -15.64 -6.47
C GLY A 17 -6.61 -15.24 -7.85
N GLU A 18 -6.91 -14.06 -8.37
CA GLU A 18 -6.18 -13.50 -9.52
C GLU A 18 -4.95 -12.79 -8.97
N THR A 19 -3.81 -13.46 -9.10
CA THR A 19 -2.63 -13.29 -8.26
C THR A 19 -2.00 -11.91 -8.39
N ILE A 20 -2.30 -11.03 -7.44
CA ILE A 20 -1.48 -9.86 -7.14
C ILE A 20 -0.04 -10.36 -6.97
N PRO A 21 0.95 -9.79 -7.68
CA PRO A 21 2.33 -10.25 -7.57
C PRO A 21 2.84 -10.12 -6.14
N GLU A 22 3.67 -11.07 -5.73
CA GLU A 22 4.27 -11.10 -4.40
C GLU A 22 5.01 -9.80 -4.05
N ASN A 23 5.62 -9.14 -5.05
CA ASN A 23 6.28 -7.84 -4.90
C ASN A 23 5.30 -6.73 -4.43
N ILE A 24 4.07 -6.72 -4.95
CA ILE A 24 3.05 -5.74 -4.56
C ILE A 24 2.54 -6.03 -3.15
N ILE A 25 2.31 -7.31 -2.83
CA ILE A 25 1.91 -7.75 -1.49
C ILE A 25 2.97 -7.38 -0.45
N ASN A 26 4.25 -7.63 -0.77
CA ASN A 26 5.37 -7.29 0.09
C ASN A 26 5.49 -5.78 0.27
N LEU A 27 5.27 -5.01 -0.80
CA LEU A 27 5.30 -3.56 -0.73
C LEU A 27 4.19 -3.02 0.20
N GLU A 28 2.95 -3.48 0.01
CA GLU A 28 1.81 -3.11 0.85
C GLU A 28 2.10 -3.43 2.31
N ARG A 29 2.59 -4.64 2.59
CA ARG A 29 2.94 -5.09 3.94
C ARG A 29 4.03 -4.21 4.56
N ASN A 30 5.05 -3.82 3.80
CA ASN A 30 6.12 -2.96 4.29
C ASN A 30 5.60 -1.54 4.62
N LEU A 31 4.76 -0.97 3.75
CA LEU A 31 4.12 0.33 3.98
C LEU A 31 3.22 0.32 5.22
N ARG A 32 2.39 -0.72 5.39
CA ARG A 32 1.55 -0.90 6.58
C ARG A 32 2.39 -1.08 7.85
N GLY A 33 3.48 -1.84 7.77
CA GLY A 33 4.41 -2.02 8.89
C GLY A 33 5.01 -0.70 9.35
N LEU A 34 5.51 0.09 8.40
CA LEU A 34 6.08 1.41 8.68
C LEU A 34 5.04 2.37 9.26
N ARG A 35 3.81 2.35 8.73
CA ARG A 35 2.70 3.16 9.25
C ARG A 35 2.37 2.84 10.70
N ALA A 36 2.33 1.55 11.05
CA ALA A 36 2.11 1.09 12.42
C ALA A 36 3.26 1.50 13.35
N GLU A 37 4.52 1.42 12.89
CA GLU A 37 5.67 1.90 13.66
C GLU A 37 5.60 3.41 13.96
N ILE A 38 5.21 4.21 12.96
CA ILE A 38 5.01 5.66 13.15
C ILE A 38 3.88 5.91 14.13
N ASP A 39 2.79 5.17 14.05
CA ASP A 39 1.68 5.28 14.99
C ASP A 39 2.15 4.99 16.42
N VAL A 40 2.96 3.94 16.62
CA VAL A 40 3.56 3.64 17.93
C VAL A 40 4.45 4.81 18.38
N LYS A 41 5.27 5.41 17.52
CA LYS A 41 6.12 6.56 17.88
C LYS A 41 5.32 7.82 18.21
N ILE A 42 4.20 8.04 17.53
CA ILE A 42 3.27 9.14 17.82
C ILE A 42 2.64 8.95 19.20
N HIS A 43 2.27 7.72 19.58
CA HIS A 43 1.57 7.43 20.83
C HIS A 43 2.49 7.07 22.01
N ASN A 44 3.74 6.67 21.76
CA ASN A 44 4.72 6.28 22.78
C ASN A 44 5.74 7.40 23.03
N PHE A 45 5.28 8.39 23.80
CA PHE A 45 6.04 9.61 24.11
C PHE A 45 7.27 9.41 25.00
N SER A 46 7.39 8.26 25.67
CA SER A 46 8.53 7.96 26.56
C SER A 46 9.87 7.82 25.84
N ALA A 47 9.87 7.67 24.50
CA ALA A 47 11.08 7.46 23.71
C ALA A 47 11.67 8.73 23.09
N TYR A 48 11.03 9.90 23.25
CA TYR A 48 11.51 11.15 22.64
C TYR A 48 12.33 11.99 23.63
N GLU A 49 13.65 12.05 23.41
CA GLU A 49 14.61 12.81 24.23
C GLU A 49 15.02 14.17 23.62
N GLY A 50 14.42 14.56 22.49
CA GLY A 50 14.79 15.78 21.75
C GLY A 50 14.17 17.08 22.28
N GLU A 51 14.73 18.22 21.86
CA GLU A 51 14.31 19.55 22.35
C GLU A 51 13.01 20.07 21.70
N ASN A 52 12.69 19.67 20.46
CA ASN A 52 11.54 20.19 19.72
C ASN A 52 10.51 19.12 19.37
N ARG A 53 9.76 18.74 20.40
CA ARG A 53 8.69 17.73 20.33
C ARG A 53 7.61 18.06 19.29
N VAL A 54 7.24 19.33 19.17
CA VAL A 54 6.18 19.75 18.24
C VAL A 54 6.63 19.51 16.81
N ALA A 55 7.85 19.91 16.46
CA ALA A 55 8.42 19.63 15.14
C ALA A 55 8.50 18.12 14.86
N TYR A 56 8.98 17.33 15.83
CA TYR A 56 9.07 15.87 15.69
C TYR A 56 7.72 15.21 15.41
N LEU A 57 6.68 15.55 16.19
CA LEU A 57 5.34 15.00 15.99
C LEU A 57 4.72 15.48 14.69
N THR A 58 4.99 16.71 14.28
CA THR A 58 4.53 17.24 12.98
C THR A 58 5.15 16.48 11.83
N SER A 59 6.44 16.15 11.91
CA SER A 59 7.12 15.31 10.92
C SER A 59 6.56 13.89 10.88
N LEU A 60 6.32 13.26 12.04
CA LEU A 60 5.72 11.92 12.08
C LEU A 60 4.30 11.90 11.49
N ASP A 61 3.48 12.90 11.79
CA ASP A 61 2.13 13.03 11.23
C ASP A 61 2.14 13.26 9.72
N ALA A 62 3.10 14.06 9.21
CA ALA A 62 3.28 14.24 7.78
C ALA A 62 3.64 12.93 7.08
N ILE A 63 4.60 12.17 7.62
CA ILE A 63 5.01 10.88 7.06
C ILE A 63 3.84 9.88 7.12
N ALA A 64 3.08 9.86 8.22
CA ALA A 64 1.89 9.02 8.35
C ALA A 64 0.88 9.26 7.21
N LYS A 65 0.60 10.53 6.89
CA LYS A 65 -0.31 10.92 5.80
C LYS A 65 0.21 10.53 4.41
N GLU A 66 1.52 10.65 4.20
CA GLU A 66 2.14 10.23 2.94
C GLU A 66 2.03 8.71 2.75
N LEU A 67 2.23 7.92 3.82
CA LEU A 67 2.05 6.47 3.78
C LEU A 67 0.59 6.08 3.55
N ASP A 68 -0.36 6.76 4.20
CA ASP A 68 -1.79 6.52 4.00
C ASP A 68 -2.19 6.78 2.53
N SER A 69 -1.68 7.88 1.95
CA SER A 69 -1.90 8.20 0.53
C SER A 69 -1.25 7.17 -0.41
N ALA A 70 -0.05 6.67 -0.07
CA ALA A 70 0.64 5.66 -0.87
C ALA A 70 -0.09 4.31 -0.85
N LEU A 71 -0.62 3.90 0.31
CA LEU A 71 -1.45 2.70 0.45
C LEU A 71 -2.75 2.81 -0.35
N GLU A 72 -3.45 3.94 -0.27
CA GLU A 72 -4.68 4.17 -1.05
C GLU A 72 -4.41 4.18 -2.57
N GLY A 73 -3.29 4.78 -2.99
CA GLY A 73 -2.85 4.75 -4.38
C GLY A 73 -2.55 3.33 -4.87
N LEU A 74 -1.89 2.51 -4.03
CA LEU A 74 -1.59 1.11 -4.34
C LEU A 74 -2.87 0.27 -4.45
N ASP A 75 -3.80 0.43 -3.50
CA ASP A 75 -5.09 -0.27 -3.50
C ASP A 75 -5.93 0.10 -4.73
N THR A 76 -5.92 1.38 -5.12
CA THR A 76 -6.60 1.86 -6.33
C THR A 76 -6.00 1.23 -7.58
N LEU A 77 -4.67 1.23 -7.68
CA LEU A 77 -3.94 0.67 -8.81
C LEU A 77 -4.20 -0.84 -8.96
N VAL A 78 -4.13 -1.58 -7.85
CA VAL A 78 -4.45 -3.01 -7.81
C VAL A 78 -5.91 -3.25 -8.22
N SER A 79 -6.84 -2.46 -7.71
CA SER A 79 -8.27 -2.57 -8.04
C SER A 79 -8.52 -2.33 -9.53
N LEU A 80 -7.91 -1.30 -10.11
CA LEU A 80 -8.03 -0.98 -11.55
C LEU A 80 -7.46 -2.08 -12.44
N VAL A 81 -6.42 -2.77 -12.00
CA VAL A 81 -5.80 -3.87 -12.73
C VAL A 81 -6.62 -5.15 -12.59
N SER A 82 -7.20 -5.40 -11.40
CA SER A 82 -8.01 -6.59 -11.13
C SER A 82 -9.30 -6.70 -11.95
N ILE A 83 -9.79 -5.60 -12.51
CA ILE A 83 -10.96 -5.60 -13.40
C ILE A 83 -10.61 -5.85 -14.88
N GLN A 84 -9.31 -5.88 -15.22
CA GLN A 84 -8.82 -6.16 -16.57
C GLN A 84 -8.69 -7.67 -16.81
N SER A 85 -8.50 -8.06 -18.07
CA SER A 85 -8.23 -9.46 -18.41
C SER A 85 -6.90 -9.94 -17.79
N HIS A 86 -6.77 -11.26 -17.58
CA HIS A 86 -5.57 -11.84 -16.98
C HIS A 86 -4.28 -11.53 -17.78
N GLU A 87 -4.36 -11.44 -19.10
CA GLU A 87 -3.23 -11.07 -19.96
C GLU A 87 -2.79 -9.63 -19.71
N GLU A 88 -3.74 -8.70 -19.59
CA GLU A 88 -3.49 -7.29 -19.28
C GLU A 88 -2.94 -7.11 -17.86
N GLN A 89 -3.43 -7.88 -16.89
CA GLN A 89 -2.88 -7.92 -15.54
C GLN A 89 -1.40 -8.32 -15.55
N GLN A 90 -1.05 -9.41 -16.23
CA GLN A 90 0.35 -9.85 -16.34
C GLN A 90 1.21 -8.80 -17.06
N ALA A 91 0.75 -8.25 -18.17
CA ALA A 91 1.46 -7.21 -18.91
C ALA A 91 1.71 -5.96 -18.05
N PHE A 92 0.73 -5.56 -17.24
CA PHE A 92 0.86 -4.45 -16.31
C PHE A 92 1.91 -4.73 -15.23
N TYR A 93 1.83 -5.87 -14.55
CA TYR A 93 2.75 -6.21 -13.46
C TYR A 93 4.18 -6.49 -13.94
N GLN A 94 4.34 -6.97 -15.16
CA GLN A 94 5.65 -7.16 -15.81
C GLN A 94 6.15 -5.89 -16.52
N SER A 95 5.35 -4.83 -16.56
CA SER A 95 5.75 -3.58 -17.21
C SER A 95 6.98 -2.98 -16.54
N GLU A 96 7.86 -2.39 -17.37
CA GLU A 96 9.04 -1.69 -16.89
C GLU A 96 8.67 -0.60 -15.87
N THR A 97 7.54 0.07 -16.08
CA THR A 97 7.00 1.10 -15.18
C THR A 97 6.70 0.53 -13.79
N MET A 98 6.01 -0.61 -13.71
CA MET A 98 5.65 -1.23 -12.43
C MET A 98 6.90 -1.74 -11.70
N GLN A 99 7.86 -2.31 -12.43
CA GLN A 99 9.15 -2.75 -11.88
C GLN A 99 9.97 -1.57 -11.34
N LYS A 100 10.03 -0.46 -12.08
CA LYS A 100 10.67 0.79 -11.63
C LYS A 100 10.01 1.36 -10.38
N PHE A 101 8.68 1.41 -10.35
CA PHE A 101 7.94 1.85 -9.18
C PHE A 101 8.26 0.97 -7.96
N TYR A 102 8.22 -0.36 -8.12
CA TYR A 102 8.60 -1.27 -7.06
C TYR A 102 10.02 -1.01 -6.55
N GLY A 103 10.98 -0.81 -7.45
CA GLY A 103 12.37 -0.46 -7.09
C GLY A 103 12.47 0.83 -6.28
N ILE A 104 11.86 1.92 -6.77
CA ILE A 104 11.88 3.23 -6.10
C ILE A 104 11.30 3.13 -4.69
N VAL A 105 10.13 2.51 -4.54
CA VAL A 105 9.48 2.45 -3.22
C VAL A 105 10.26 1.53 -2.27
N THR A 106 10.83 0.43 -2.77
CA THR A 106 11.67 -0.46 -1.95
C THR A 106 12.95 0.24 -1.48
N GLU A 107 13.59 1.04 -2.34
CA GLU A 107 14.77 1.83 -2.00
C GLU A 107 14.45 2.89 -0.94
N GLN A 108 13.36 3.64 -1.11
CA GLN A 108 12.93 4.62 -0.12
C GLN A 108 12.56 3.99 1.23
N LEU A 109 11.92 2.81 1.19
CA LEU A 109 11.64 2.05 2.41
C LEU A 109 12.93 1.57 3.10
N ASP A 110 13.96 1.16 2.35
CA ASP A 110 15.25 0.81 2.93
C ASP A 110 15.93 2.05 3.54
N GLU A 111 15.93 3.19 2.85
CA GLU A 111 16.48 4.44 3.40
C GLU A 111 15.79 4.83 4.72
N MET A 112 14.46 4.75 4.79
CA MET A 112 13.70 4.97 6.02
C MET A 112 14.06 3.95 7.12
N SER A 113 14.23 2.68 6.75
CA SER A 113 14.67 1.59 7.64
C SER A 113 16.10 1.78 8.15
N GLN A 114 17.00 2.43 7.39
CA GLN A 114 18.34 2.80 7.83
C GLN A 114 18.35 4.05 8.71
N LEU A 115 17.51 5.06 8.39
CA LEU A 115 17.27 6.21 9.26
C LEU A 115 16.77 5.77 10.64
N ARG A 116 15.90 4.75 10.68
CA ARG A 116 15.43 4.07 11.91
C ARG A 116 16.55 3.48 12.77
N LYS A 117 17.70 3.08 12.23
CA LYS A 117 18.83 2.57 13.03
C LYS A 117 19.67 3.66 13.68
N LYS A 118 19.55 4.90 13.21
CA LYS A 118 20.35 6.05 13.65
C LYS A 118 19.60 6.93 14.67
N LEU A 119 18.28 6.77 14.78
CA LEU A 119 17.42 7.35 15.81
C LEU A 119 17.24 6.35 16.96
#